data_AF-H1AES5-F1
#
_entry.id   AF-H1AES5-F1
#
_cell.length_a   1.000
_cell.length_b   1.000
_cell.length_c   1.000
_cell.angle_alpha   90.00
_cell.angle_beta   90.00
_cell.angle_gamma   90.00
#
_symmetry.space_group_name_H-M   'P 1'
#
loop_
_entity.id
_entity.type
_entity.pdbx_description
1 polymer ?
#
loop_
_entity_poly.entity_id
_entity_poly.type
_entity_poly.pdbx_seq_one_letter_code
_entity_poly.pdbx_strand_id
1 'polypeptide(L)'
;RVVKDDTTKDELWWGKGSPNIEMDEQTFMVNRERAVDYLNSLDKVFVNDQFLNWDPEHRIKVRIVSARAYHSLFMHNMCIRPTPEELENFGTPDFTIYNAGQFPCNRYTHYMTSSTSIDLNLARREMVILGTQYAGEMKKGLFSVMHYLMPKRQILSLHSGSNMGKDGDVALFFGLSGTGKTTLSTDQNRYLIGDDEHCWSENGVSNIEGGCYAKCIDLSKEKEPDIYHAIKFGAVLENVVFDEHTREVDFSDKSVTENTRAA
;
A
#
# COMPACT_ATOMS: atom_id res chain seq x y z
N ARG A 1 -12.26 8.14 0.99
CA ARG A 1 -13.12 8.73 2.04
C ARG A 1 -13.02 7.88 3.30
N VAL A 2 -13.40 8.44 4.44
CA VAL A 2 -13.37 7.72 5.72
C VAL A 2 -14.73 7.86 6.38
N VAL A 3 -15.26 6.75 6.91
CA VAL A 3 -16.51 6.77 7.67
C VAL A 3 -16.33 7.60 8.94
N LYS A 4 -17.23 8.57 9.14
CA LYS A 4 -17.29 9.40 10.34
C LYS A 4 -18.33 8.83 11.29
N ASP A 5 -17.88 8.07 12.28
CA ASP A 5 -18.69 7.41 13.29
C ASP A 5 -18.15 7.73 14.70
N ASP A 6 -18.67 7.07 15.73
CA ASP A 6 -18.20 7.26 17.10
C ASP A 6 -16.73 6.91 17.33
N THR A 7 -16.13 6.08 16.47
CA THR A 7 -14.71 5.70 16.54
C THR A 7 -13.82 6.80 15.98
N THR A 8 -14.26 7.50 14.93
CA THR A 8 -13.39 8.39 14.14
C THR A 8 -13.71 9.88 14.28
N LYS A 9 -14.92 10.24 14.75
CA LYS A 9 -15.39 11.63 14.80
C LYS A 9 -14.47 12.56 15.60
N ASP A 10 -13.94 12.07 16.72
CA ASP A 10 -13.12 12.84 17.65
C ASP A 10 -11.61 12.57 17.47
N GLU A 11 -11.25 11.50 16.76
CA GLU A 11 -9.87 11.05 16.61
C GLU A 11 -9.22 11.49 15.28
N LEU A 12 -10.01 11.64 14.22
CA LEU A 12 -9.48 12.04 12.91
C LEU A 12 -9.54 13.55 12.71
N TRP A 13 -8.55 14.05 11.97
CA TRP A 13 -8.56 15.42 11.49
C TRP A 13 -9.58 15.56 10.35
N TRP A 14 -10.70 16.27 10.58
CA TRP A 14 -11.75 16.53 9.57
C TRP A 14 -11.72 17.95 8.99
N GLY A 15 -10.82 18.80 9.51
CA GLY A 15 -10.79 20.22 9.20
C GLY A 15 -10.23 20.57 7.82
N LYS A 16 -10.19 21.88 7.51
CA LYS A 16 -9.62 22.40 6.26
C LYS A 16 -8.18 21.92 6.07
N GLY A 17 -7.88 21.38 4.89
CA GLY A 17 -6.56 20.86 4.53
C GLY A 17 -6.35 19.39 4.88
N SER A 18 -7.32 18.75 5.57
CA SER A 18 -7.26 17.33 5.83
C SER A 18 -7.42 16.51 4.55
N PRO A 19 -6.66 15.40 4.39
CA PRO A 19 -6.94 14.41 3.36
C PRO A 19 -8.17 13.55 3.69
N ASN A 20 -8.65 13.57 4.95
CA ASN A 20 -9.80 12.78 5.37
C ASN A 20 -11.09 13.46 4.94
N ILE A 21 -11.74 12.87 3.92
CA ILE A 21 -13.04 13.32 3.45
C ILE A 21 -14.11 12.41 4.03
N GLU A 22 -15.07 13.00 4.74
CA GLU A 22 -16.12 12.27 5.45
C GLU A 22 -17.07 11.50 4.52
N MET A 23 -17.67 10.46 5.10
CA MET A 23 -18.74 9.64 4.55
C MET A 23 -19.54 9.01 5.70
N ASP A 24 -20.81 8.70 5.47
CA ASP A 24 -21.63 7.93 6.42
C ASP A 24 -21.45 6.42 6.27
N GLU A 25 -21.83 5.66 7.31
CA GLU A 25 -21.72 4.19 7.30
C GLU A 25 -22.62 3.55 6.23
N GLN A 26 -23.81 4.11 5.99
CA GLN A 26 -24.75 3.55 5.01
C GLN A 26 -24.17 3.56 3.60
N THR A 27 -23.51 4.65 3.22
CA THR A 27 -22.83 4.82 1.93
C THR A 27 -21.66 3.85 1.81
N PHE A 28 -20.86 3.68 2.88
CA PHE A 28 -19.81 2.67 2.94
C PHE A 28 -20.38 1.28 2.67
N MET A 29 -21.48 0.93 3.33
CA MET A 29 -22.12 -0.38 3.18
C MET A 29 -22.63 -0.61 1.75
N VAL A 30 -23.21 0.41 1.10
CA VAL A 30 -23.61 0.33 -0.32
C VAL A 30 -22.41 0.04 -1.22
N ASN A 31 -21.29 0.75 -1.04
CA ASN A 31 -20.08 0.50 -1.84
C ASN A 31 -19.45 -0.86 -1.52
N ARG A 32 -19.45 -1.27 -0.25
CA ARG A 32 -18.97 -2.58 0.19
C ARG A 32 -19.77 -3.72 -0.43
N GLU A 33 -21.10 -3.65 -0.38
CA GLU A 33 -21.99 -4.63 -1.01
C GLU A 33 -21.72 -4.71 -2.52
N ARG A 34 -21.64 -3.57 -3.22
CA ARG A 34 -21.28 -3.55 -4.64
C ARG A 34 -19.94 -4.22 -4.95
N ALA A 35 -18.93 -3.98 -4.12
CA ALA A 35 -17.61 -4.58 -4.28
C ALA A 35 -17.67 -6.10 -4.07
N VAL A 36 -18.35 -6.55 -3.01
CA VAL A 36 -18.51 -7.98 -2.69
C VAL A 36 -19.34 -8.69 -3.76
N ASP A 37 -20.44 -8.10 -4.23
CA ASP A 37 -21.27 -8.65 -5.30
C ASP A 37 -20.48 -8.80 -6.60
N TYR A 38 -19.70 -7.79 -6.96
CA TYR A 38 -18.80 -7.88 -8.12
C TYR A 38 -17.78 -9.02 -7.94
N LEU A 39 -17.09 -9.08 -6.80
CA LEU A 39 -16.11 -10.12 -6.53
C LEU A 39 -16.74 -11.53 -6.57
N ASN A 40 -17.94 -11.70 -6.02
CA ASN A 40 -18.70 -12.96 -6.05
C ASN A 40 -19.19 -13.33 -7.45
N SER A 41 -19.31 -12.37 -8.36
CA SER A 41 -19.69 -12.60 -9.75
C SER A 41 -18.53 -13.10 -10.63
N LEU A 42 -17.29 -13.04 -10.14
CA LEU A 42 -16.11 -13.48 -10.88
C LEU A 42 -15.92 -14.99 -10.75
N ASP A 43 -15.42 -15.62 -11.82
CA ASP A 43 -15.04 -17.05 -11.80
C ASP A 43 -13.95 -17.36 -10.76
N LYS A 44 -13.10 -16.36 -10.48
CA LYS A 44 -11.98 -16.47 -9.54
C LYS A 44 -11.77 -15.14 -8.81
N VAL A 45 -11.47 -15.26 -7.53
CA VAL A 45 -10.96 -14.18 -6.68
C VAL A 45 -9.62 -14.61 -6.09
N PHE A 46 -8.75 -13.63 -5.83
CA PHE A 46 -7.45 -13.87 -5.23
C PHE A 46 -7.45 -13.32 -3.81
N VAL A 47 -7.10 -14.19 -2.86
CA VAL A 47 -7.03 -13.85 -1.43
C VAL A 47 -5.62 -14.10 -0.94
N ASN A 48 -5.03 -13.11 -0.28
CA ASN A 48 -3.81 -13.33 0.48
C ASN A 48 -3.93 -12.75 1.89
N ASP A 49 -3.38 -13.50 2.84
CA ASP A 49 -3.24 -13.12 4.24
C ASP A 49 -1.78 -12.72 4.45
N GLN A 50 -1.54 -11.52 4.99
CA GLN A 50 -0.21 -10.93 5.12
C GLN A 50 -0.09 -10.17 6.45
N PHE A 51 1.13 -9.79 6.81
CA PHE A 51 1.39 -8.90 7.95
C PHE A 51 1.85 -7.51 7.49
N LEU A 52 1.59 -6.53 8.34
CA LEU A 52 2.27 -5.24 8.34
C LEU A 52 3.09 -5.12 9.62
N ASN A 53 4.15 -4.32 9.55
CA ASN A 53 5.09 -4.01 10.64
C ASN A 53 5.97 -5.22 11.03
N TRP A 54 7.29 -5.08 10.86
CA TRP A 54 8.24 -6.14 11.23
C TRP A 54 8.38 -6.34 12.74
N ASP A 55 7.95 -5.37 13.57
CA ASP A 55 7.89 -5.51 15.02
C ASP A 55 6.78 -6.50 15.43
N PRO A 56 7.12 -7.71 15.95
CA PRO A 56 6.14 -8.75 16.27
C PRO A 56 5.07 -8.33 17.28
N GLU A 57 5.39 -7.43 18.22
CA GLU A 57 4.43 -6.97 19.24
C GLU A 57 3.38 -6.01 18.65
N HIS A 58 3.69 -5.44 17.49
CA HIS A 58 2.89 -4.41 16.84
C HIS A 58 2.49 -4.76 15.40
N ARG A 59 2.63 -6.04 15.03
CA ARG A 59 2.14 -6.59 13.78
C ARG A 59 0.63 -6.37 13.63
N ILE A 60 0.21 -6.15 12.39
CA ILE A 60 -1.20 -6.09 11.99
C ILE A 60 -1.45 -7.16 10.95
N LYS A 61 -2.45 -8.01 11.17
CA LYS A 61 -2.89 -9.01 10.20
C LYS A 61 -3.80 -8.38 9.16
N VAL A 62 -3.46 -8.50 7.89
CA VAL A 62 -4.26 -7.96 6.80
C VAL A 62 -4.70 -9.06 5.84
N ARG A 63 -5.96 -9.02 5.42
CA ARG A 63 -6.49 -9.86 4.35
C ARG A 63 -6.80 -9.01 3.13
N ILE A 64 -6.24 -9.36 2.00
CA ILE A 64 -6.51 -8.68 0.73
C ILE A 64 -7.32 -9.62 -0.14
N VAL A 65 -8.52 -9.18 -0.53
CA VAL A 65 -9.37 -9.84 -1.51
C VAL A 65 -9.35 -8.99 -2.78
N SER A 66 -8.92 -9.56 -3.90
CA SER A 66 -8.74 -8.82 -5.15
C SER A 66 -9.30 -9.54 -6.37
N ALA A 67 -9.81 -8.74 -7.32
CA ALA A 67 -10.30 -9.23 -8.60
C ALA A 67 -9.18 -9.65 -9.57
N ARG A 68 -7.99 -9.04 -9.48
CA ARG A 68 -6.88 -9.27 -10.43
C ARG A 68 -5.70 -9.97 -9.75
N ALA A 69 -5.16 -10.98 -10.43
CA ALA A 69 -3.98 -11.71 -9.97
C ALA A 69 -2.78 -10.80 -9.66
N TYR A 70 -2.56 -9.77 -10.48
CA TYR A 70 -1.43 -8.85 -10.29
C TYR A 70 -1.57 -8.00 -9.02
N HIS A 71 -2.80 -7.64 -8.59
CA HIS A 71 -3.02 -6.93 -7.33
C HIS A 71 -2.69 -7.82 -6.13
N SER A 72 -3.03 -9.12 -6.21
CA SER A 72 -2.61 -10.10 -5.22
C SER A 72 -1.08 -10.25 -5.20
N LEU A 73 -0.42 -10.34 -6.36
CA LEU A 73 1.05 -10.40 -6.42
C LEU A 73 1.71 -9.14 -5.87
N PHE A 74 1.16 -7.96 -6.21
CA PHE A 74 1.62 -6.67 -5.68
C PHE A 74 1.56 -6.67 -4.15
N MET A 75 0.43 -7.04 -3.53
CA MET A 75 0.33 -7.07 -2.07
C MET A 75 1.19 -8.15 -1.42
N HIS A 76 1.44 -9.26 -2.11
CA HIS A 76 2.42 -10.26 -1.69
C HIS A 76 3.87 -9.75 -1.73
N ASN A 77 4.18 -8.78 -2.59
CA ASN A 77 5.47 -8.09 -2.57
C ASN A 77 5.53 -6.98 -1.52
N MET A 78 4.45 -6.21 -1.37
CA MET A 78 4.45 -5.02 -0.51
C MET A 78 4.20 -5.30 0.96
N CYS A 79 3.52 -6.39 1.31
CA CYS A 79 3.32 -6.79 2.70
C CYS A 79 4.32 -7.86 3.13
N ILE A 80 4.39 -8.08 4.44
CA ILE A 80 5.24 -9.11 5.04
C ILE A 80 4.56 -10.46 4.87
N ARG A 81 5.26 -11.37 4.20
CA ARG A 81 4.77 -12.71 3.89
C ARG A 81 4.78 -13.57 5.15
N PRO A 82 3.63 -14.12 5.58
CA PRO A 82 3.61 -15.08 6.67
C PRO A 82 4.29 -16.38 6.23
N THR A 83 4.90 -17.07 7.19
CA THR A 83 5.35 -18.45 7.02
C THR A 83 4.16 -19.40 6.87
N PRO A 84 4.35 -20.63 6.35
CA PRO A 84 3.27 -21.61 6.27
C PRO A 84 2.57 -21.88 7.61
N GLU A 85 3.31 -21.91 8.72
CA GLU A 85 2.76 -22.10 10.07
C GLU A 85 1.96 -20.87 10.54
N GLU A 86 2.45 -19.64 10.27
CA GLU A 86 1.71 -18.42 10.56
C GLU A 86 0.42 -18.31 9.73
N LEU A 87 0.40 -18.84 8.50
CA LEU A 87 -0.82 -18.90 7.67
C LEU A 87 -1.84 -19.89 8.25
N GLU A 88 -1.40 -21.09 8.65
CA GLU A 88 -2.28 -22.08 9.27
C GLU A 88 -2.92 -21.53 10.56
N ASN A 89 -2.16 -20.73 11.31
CA ASN A 89 -2.59 -20.10 12.56
C ASN A 89 -3.03 -18.63 12.40
N PHE A 90 -3.30 -18.15 11.18
CA PHE A 90 -3.53 -16.73 10.93
C PHE A 90 -4.78 -16.20 11.64
N GLY A 91 -5.82 -17.03 11.73
CA GLY A 91 -7.09 -16.68 12.36
C GLY A 91 -7.81 -15.52 11.66
N THR A 92 -8.45 -14.65 12.44
CA THR A 92 -9.17 -13.48 11.92
C THR A 92 -8.21 -12.34 11.59
N PRO A 93 -8.28 -11.73 10.39
CA PRO A 93 -7.47 -10.54 10.07
C PRO A 93 -7.89 -9.35 10.95
N ASP A 94 -6.92 -8.49 11.25
CA ASP A 94 -7.18 -7.22 11.93
C ASP A 94 -7.73 -6.17 10.97
N PHE A 95 -7.50 -6.30 9.66
CA PHE A 95 -8.02 -5.39 8.65
C PHE A 95 -8.22 -6.11 7.31
N THR A 96 -9.28 -5.79 6.57
CA THR A 96 -9.58 -6.43 5.28
C THR A 96 -9.73 -5.41 4.15
N ILE A 97 -9.09 -5.68 3.00
CA ILE A 97 -9.29 -4.90 1.77
C ILE A 97 -10.15 -5.70 0.80
N TYR A 98 -11.19 -5.06 0.27
CA TYR A 98 -11.96 -5.52 -0.89
C TYR A 98 -11.58 -4.69 -2.11
N ASN A 99 -10.64 -5.19 -2.90
CA ASN A 99 -10.23 -4.56 -4.16
C ASN A 99 -11.07 -5.07 -5.33
N ALA A 100 -12.18 -4.37 -5.55
CA ALA A 100 -13.06 -4.48 -6.70
C ALA A 100 -12.77 -3.37 -7.73
N GLY A 101 -11.52 -2.93 -7.84
CA GLY A 101 -11.10 -1.75 -8.60
C GLY A 101 -11.46 -1.75 -10.09
N GLN A 102 -11.70 -2.92 -10.69
CA GLN A 102 -12.21 -3.05 -12.06
C GLN A 102 -13.69 -2.64 -12.21
N PHE A 103 -14.45 -2.63 -11.12
CA PHE A 103 -15.86 -2.30 -11.11
C PHE A 103 -16.08 -0.86 -10.63
N PRO A 104 -16.85 -0.03 -11.36
CA PRO A 104 -17.03 1.36 -10.99
C PRO A 104 -17.96 1.53 -9.79
N CYS A 105 -17.65 2.55 -8.99
CA CYS A 105 -18.60 3.09 -8.02
C CYS A 105 -19.77 3.78 -8.74
N ASN A 106 -20.96 3.74 -8.12
CA ASN A 106 -22.10 4.51 -8.59
C ASN A 106 -21.99 5.98 -8.14
N ARG A 107 -21.72 6.88 -9.09
CA ARG A 107 -21.61 8.35 -8.86
C ARG A 107 -22.85 9.02 -8.26
N TYR A 108 -24.00 8.34 -8.28
CA TYR A 108 -25.25 8.86 -7.68
C TYR A 108 -25.44 8.41 -6.23
N THR A 109 -24.55 7.57 -5.71
CA THR A 109 -24.53 7.24 -4.28
C THR A 109 -24.12 8.48 -3.50
N HIS A 110 -24.71 8.70 -2.32
CA HIS A 110 -24.36 9.81 -1.44
C HIS A 110 -22.83 9.87 -1.20
N TYR A 111 -22.27 11.06 -0.98
CA TYR A 111 -20.83 11.35 -0.94
C TYR A 111 -20.00 11.06 -2.20
N MET A 112 -20.46 10.28 -3.18
CA MET A 112 -19.66 9.96 -4.37
C MET A 112 -19.59 11.14 -5.33
N THR A 113 -18.39 11.38 -5.88
CA THR A 113 -18.10 12.51 -6.79
C THR A 113 -17.59 12.05 -8.16
N SER A 114 -17.29 10.76 -8.31
CA SER A 114 -16.84 10.15 -9.58
C SER A 114 -17.23 8.67 -9.61
N SER A 115 -16.78 7.95 -10.64
CA SER A 115 -16.90 6.49 -10.72
C SER A 115 -15.84 5.74 -9.89
N THR A 116 -14.98 6.46 -9.18
CA THR A 116 -13.88 5.92 -8.37
C THR A 116 -14.16 6.16 -6.90
N SER A 117 -14.00 5.12 -6.07
CA SER A 117 -14.10 5.26 -4.62
C SER A 117 -13.03 4.42 -3.92
N ILE A 118 -12.42 5.01 -2.89
CA ILE A 118 -11.48 4.37 -1.98
C ILE A 118 -11.96 4.69 -0.59
N ASP A 119 -12.66 3.75 0.04
CA ASP A 119 -13.39 4.00 1.28
C ASP A 119 -12.79 3.19 2.43
N LEU A 120 -12.57 3.85 3.57
CA LEU A 120 -12.08 3.26 4.81
C LEU A 120 -13.18 3.33 5.88
N ASN A 121 -13.43 2.20 6.54
CA ASN A 121 -14.22 2.15 7.76
C ASN A 121 -13.36 1.54 8.87
N LEU A 122 -12.90 2.38 9.80
CA LEU A 122 -11.97 1.99 10.85
C LEU A 122 -12.66 1.20 11.98
N ALA A 123 -13.94 1.46 12.26
CA ALA A 123 -14.73 0.67 13.22
C ALA A 123 -14.93 -0.77 12.72
N ARG A 124 -15.23 -0.92 11.42
CA ARG A 124 -15.38 -2.23 10.76
C ARG A 124 -14.06 -2.88 10.38
N ARG A 125 -12.97 -2.11 10.37
CA ARG A 125 -11.63 -2.53 9.93
C ARG A 125 -11.61 -3.03 8.49
N GLU A 126 -12.27 -2.28 7.62
CA GLU A 126 -12.45 -2.62 6.22
C GLU A 126 -12.06 -1.46 5.29
N MET A 127 -11.53 -1.81 4.13
CA MET A 127 -11.29 -0.90 3.02
C MET A 127 -11.97 -1.43 1.76
N VAL A 128 -12.58 -0.55 0.98
CA VAL A 128 -13.24 -0.87 -0.29
C VAL A 128 -12.64 -0.02 -1.40
N ILE A 129 -12.23 -0.65 -2.50
CA ILE A 129 -11.71 0.02 -3.69
C ILE A 129 -12.60 -0.31 -4.87
N LEU A 130 -13.10 0.74 -5.54
CA LEU A 130 -13.94 0.68 -6.74
C LEU A 130 -13.44 1.69 -7.78
N GLY A 131 -13.48 1.31 -9.05
CA GLY A 131 -13.24 2.21 -10.19
C GLY A 131 -11.82 2.79 -10.28
N THR A 132 -10.84 2.14 -9.68
CA THR A 132 -9.41 2.41 -9.88
C THR A 132 -8.64 1.11 -9.82
N GLN A 133 -7.67 0.95 -10.71
CA GLN A 133 -6.80 -0.22 -10.72
C GLN A 133 -5.39 0.14 -10.25
N TYR A 134 -5.14 1.37 -9.81
CA TYR A 134 -3.83 1.76 -9.31
C TYR A 134 -3.47 0.99 -8.03
N ALA A 135 -2.41 0.18 -8.07
CA ALA A 135 -2.07 -0.70 -6.95
C ALA A 135 -1.67 0.07 -5.67
N GLY A 136 -1.12 1.28 -5.85
CA GLY A 136 -0.74 2.17 -4.76
C GLY A 136 -1.88 2.53 -3.80
N GLU A 137 -3.15 2.43 -4.23
CA GLU A 137 -4.31 2.64 -3.34
C GLU A 137 -4.31 1.63 -2.19
N MET A 138 -4.04 0.34 -2.45
CA MET A 138 -4.00 -0.68 -1.40
C MET A 138 -2.86 -0.42 -0.41
N LYS A 139 -1.66 -0.11 -0.92
CA LYS A 139 -0.48 0.24 -0.11
C LYS A 139 -0.79 1.43 0.79
N LYS A 140 -1.21 2.57 0.22
CA LYS A 140 -1.44 3.80 0.97
C LYS A 140 -2.68 3.75 1.86
N GLY A 141 -3.67 2.92 1.52
CA GLY A 141 -4.79 2.60 2.39
C GLY A 141 -4.31 1.93 3.69
N LEU A 142 -3.48 0.89 3.59
CA LEU A 142 -2.88 0.23 4.76
C LEU A 142 -1.96 1.15 5.54
N PHE A 143 -1.16 1.97 4.85
CA PHE A 143 -0.33 2.98 5.52
C PHE A 143 -1.17 3.98 6.32
N SER A 144 -2.31 4.42 5.76
CA SER A 144 -3.25 5.31 6.47
C SER A 144 -3.82 4.64 7.72
N VAL A 145 -4.10 3.33 7.65
CA VAL A 145 -4.51 2.54 8.83
C VAL A 145 -3.39 2.49 9.87
N MET A 146 -2.13 2.29 9.46
CA MET A 146 -0.98 2.32 10.36
C MET A 146 -0.78 3.70 11.00
N HIS A 147 -0.93 4.77 10.24
CA HIS A 147 -0.89 6.15 10.73
C HIS A 147 -1.99 6.46 11.76
N TYR A 148 -3.10 5.73 11.73
CA TYR A 148 -4.15 5.83 12.74
C TYR A 148 -3.90 4.93 13.97
N LEU A 149 -3.53 3.67 13.75
CA LEU A 149 -3.40 2.67 14.81
C LEU A 149 -2.13 2.84 15.66
N MET A 150 -1.00 3.18 15.04
CA MET A 150 0.30 3.21 15.73
C MET A 150 0.38 4.33 16.77
N PRO A 151 -0.08 5.58 16.50
CA PRO A 151 -0.09 6.62 17.53
C PRO A 151 -0.97 6.27 18.74
N LYS A 152 -2.06 5.50 18.56
CA LYS A 152 -2.88 5.01 19.67
C LYS A 152 -2.12 4.04 20.59
N ARG A 153 -1.04 3.44 20.08
CA ARG A 153 -0.08 2.61 20.82
C ARG A 153 1.17 3.38 21.26
N GLN A 154 1.17 4.71 21.16
CA GLN A 154 2.34 5.57 21.42
C GLN A 154 3.54 5.27 20.50
N ILE A 155 3.28 4.76 19.30
CA ILE A 155 4.30 4.48 18.27
C ILE A 155 4.19 5.52 17.18
N LEU A 156 5.32 6.12 16.83
CA LEU A 156 5.37 7.12 15.78
C LEU A 156 5.42 6.44 14.40
N SER A 157 4.35 6.56 13.61
CA SER A 157 4.35 6.10 12.22
C SER A 157 4.87 7.21 11.30
N LEU A 158 5.72 6.86 10.34
CA LEU A 158 6.54 7.78 9.55
C LEU A 158 6.43 7.47 8.05
N HIS A 159 6.32 8.52 7.25
CA HIS A 159 6.50 8.44 5.80
C HIS A 159 7.95 8.83 5.45
N SER A 160 8.85 7.83 5.42
CA SER A 160 10.30 8.02 5.33
C SER A 160 10.98 6.83 4.64
N GLY A 161 12.13 7.06 4.01
CA GLY A 161 13.09 5.98 3.77
C GLY A 161 13.92 5.74 5.03
N SER A 162 14.48 4.54 5.21
CA SER A 162 15.36 4.25 6.34
C SER A 162 16.43 3.20 5.99
N ASN A 163 17.63 3.41 6.53
CA ASN A 163 18.74 2.46 6.43
C ASN A 163 19.59 2.47 7.71
N MET A 164 20.44 1.45 7.84
CA MET A 164 21.30 1.22 8.99
C MET A 164 22.76 1.05 8.56
N GLY A 165 23.67 1.74 9.24
CA GLY A 165 25.10 1.58 9.04
C GLY A 165 25.60 0.25 9.59
N LYS A 166 26.86 -0.10 9.27
CA LYS A 166 27.48 -1.35 9.74
C LYS A 166 27.65 -1.39 11.27
N ASP A 167 27.73 -0.22 11.90
CA ASP A 167 27.85 -0.06 13.35
C ASP A 167 26.49 0.10 14.06
N GLY A 168 25.38 -0.05 13.32
CA GLY A 168 24.01 -0.03 13.87
C GLY A 168 23.36 1.36 13.94
N ASP A 169 24.01 2.42 13.46
CA ASP A 169 23.42 3.76 13.38
C ASP A 169 22.29 3.79 12.35
N VAL A 170 21.11 4.27 12.74
CA VAL A 170 19.91 4.34 11.88
C VAL A 170 19.71 5.75 11.36
N ALA A 171 19.39 5.88 10.07
CA ALA A 171 19.01 7.14 9.43
C ALA A 171 17.57 7.07 8.89
N LEU A 172 16.88 8.22 8.93
CA LEU A 172 15.52 8.41 8.41
C LEU A 172 15.52 9.55 7.39
N PHE A 173 14.90 9.31 6.24
CA PHE A 173 14.86 10.23 5.10
C PHE A 173 13.42 10.65 4.82
N PHE A 174 13.03 11.85 5.26
CA PHE A 174 11.70 12.40 5.01
C PHE A 174 11.63 13.11 3.66
N GLY A 175 10.49 12.99 2.98
CA GLY A 175 10.26 13.67 1.72
C GLY A 175 9.03 13.16 0.98
N LEU A 176 8.55 13.92 0.02
CA LEU A 176 7.44 13.49 -0.83
C LEU A 176 7.90 12.44 -1.86
N SER A 177 6.96 11.88 -2.63
CA SER A 177 7.30 10.96 -3.72
C SER A 177 8.17 11.69 -4.76
N GLY A 178 9.32 11.11 -5.13
CA GLY A 178 10.24 11.69 -6.11
C GLY A 178 11.26 12.69 -5.55
N THR A 179 11.34 12.91 -4.24
CA THR A 179 12.36 13.79 -3.62
C THR A 179 13.63 13.05 -3.19
N GLY A 180 13.86 11.84 -3.70
CA GLY A 180 15.08 11.07 -3.44
C GLY A 180 15.06 10.13 -2.22
N LYS A 181 13.92 9.92 -1.54
CA LYS A 181 13.84 8.99 -0.39
C LYS A 181 14.39 7.60 -0.70
N THR A 182 13.83 6.95 -1.73
CA THR A 182 14.23 5.61 -2.17
C THR A 182 15.71 5.60 -2.53
N THR A 183 16.13 6.49 -3.44
CA THR A 183 17.52 6.60 -3.92
C THR A 183 18.53 6.81 -2.78
N LEU A 184 18.24 7.67 -1.79
CA LEU A 184 19.13 7.94 -0.66
C LEU A 184 19.11 6.82 0.39
N SER A 185 17.99 6.11 0.53
CA SER A 185 17.89 4.96 1.44
C SER A 185 18.66 3.74 0.92
N THR A 186 18.75 3.57 -0.41
CA THR A 186 19.52 2.51 -1.09
C THR A 186 20.99 2.90 -1.27
N ASP A 187 21.68 3.18 -0.16
CA ASP A 187 23.13 3.39 -0.15
C ASP A 187 23.86 2.03 -0.07
N GLN A 188 24.79 1.78 -0.99
CA GLN A 188 25.57 0.53 -1.07
C GLN A 188 26.40 0.22 0.20
N ASN A 189 26.68 1.22 1.03
CA ASN A 189 27.45 1.04 2.26
C ASN A 189 26.58 0.80 3.49
N ARG A 190 25.24 0.79 3.33
CA ARG A 190 24.27 0.69 4.43
C ARG A 190 23.24 -0.40 4.13
N TYR A 191 22.69 -0.99 5.17
CA TYR A 191 21.62 -1.97 5.06
C TYR A 191 20.27 -1.25 4.96
N LEU A 192 19.52 -1.49 3.88
CA LEU A 192 18.18 -0.94 3.72
C LEU A 192 17.23 -1.55 4.77
N ILE A 193 16.50 -0.70 5.49
CA ILE A 193 15.38 -1.11 6.37
C ILE A 193 14.07 -1.07 5.56
N GLY A 194 13.83 0.01 4.83
CA GLY A 194 12.68 0.19 3.92
C GLY A 194 12.74 1.54 3.22
N ASP A 195 12.00 1.71 2.12
CA ASP A 195 12.12 2.90 1.27
C ASP A 195 11.05 3.98 1.51
N ASP A 196 9.95 3.65 2.19
CA ASP A 196 8.80 4.55 2.24
C ASP A 196 8.05 4.60 3.60
N GLU A 197 7.81 3.48 4.30
CA GLU A 197 6.89 3.47 5.45
C GLU A 197 7.48 2.78 6.70
N HIS A 198 7.61 3.51 7.81
CA HIS A 198 8.21 2.98 9.05
C HIS A 198 7.39 3.28 10.30
N CYS A 199 7.67 2.53 11.37
CA CYS A 199 7.27 2.83 12.73
C CYS A 199 8.51 3.06 13.58
N TRP A 200 8.42 3.96 14.55
CA TRP A 200 9.44 4.20 15.56
C TRP A 200 8.82 4.03 16.94
N SER A 201 9.20 2.95 17.62
CA SER A 201 8.80 2.59 18.98
C SER A 201 9.98 2.77 19.96
N GLU A 202 9.77 2.41 21.22
CA GLU A 202 10.85 2.39 22.23
C GLU A 202 11.96 1.39 21.88
N ASN A 203 11.67 0.39 21.05
CA ASN A 203 12.61 -0.65 20.63
C ASN A 203 13.38 -0.29 19.34
N GLY A 204 13.08 0.86 18.72
CA GLY A 204 13.74 1.34 17.51
C GLY A 204 12.81 1.49 16.30
N VAL A 205 13.39 1.40 15.10
CA VAL A 205 12.69 1.61 13.83
C VAL A 205 12.37 0.26 13.18
N SER A 206 11.11 0.06 12.80
CA SER A 206 10.65 -1.10 12.03
C SER A 206 10.02 -0.67 10.70
N ASN A 207 10.26 -1.46 9.66
CA ASN A 207 9.57 -1.27 8.39
C ASN A 207 8.11 -1.76 8.52
N ILE A 208 7.17 -1.04 7.93
CA ILE A 208 5.76 -1.45 7.83
C ILE A 208 5.59 -2.51 6.72
N GLU A 209 6.42 -2.43 5.69
CA GLU A 209 6.29 -3.14 4.42
C GLU A 209 7.20 -4.38 4.31
N GLY A 210 6.90 -5.26 3.36
CA GLY A 210 7.73 -6.41 2.97
C GLY A 210 8.49 -6.23 1.65
N GLY A 211 8.33 -5.08 1.00
CA GLY A 211 8.92 -4.78 -0.31
C GLY A 211 9.05 -3.28 -0.56
N CYS A 212 9.34 -2.90 -1.82
CA CYS A 212 9.52 -1.52 -2.24
C CYS A 212 8.69 -1.22 -3.48
N TYR A 213 8.15 -0.02 -3.60
CA TYR A 213 7.31 0.39 -4.74
C TYR A 213 7.93 1.59 -5.47
N ALA A 214 9.06 1.33 -6.11
CA ALA A 214 9.95 2.33 -6.67
C ALA A 214 9.35 3.00 -7.93
N LYS A 215 9.70 4.27 -8.15
CA LYS A 215 9.43 4.97 -9.40
C LYS A 215 10.45 4.52 -10.45
N CYS A 216 10.00 4.21 -11.66
CA CYS A 216 10.86 3.67 -12.71
C CYS A 216 11.16 4.65 -13.83
N ILE A 217 10.62 5.87 -13.78
CA ILE A 217 10.85 6.81 -14.86
C ILE A 217 12.31 7.26 -14.89
N ASP A 218 12.90 7.19 -16.08
CA ASP A 218 14.32 7.47 -16.33
C ASP A 218 15.27 6.56 -15.52
N LEU A 219 14.79 5.39 -15.05
CA LEU A 219 15.59 4.38 -14.37
C LEU A 219 16.67 3.85 -15.30
N SER A 220 17.91 3.84 -14.82
CA SER A 220 19.04 3.27 -15.55
C SER A 220 19.93 2.47 -14.60
N LYS A 221 20.55 1.43 -15.14
CA LYS A 221 21.44 0.55 -14.38
C LYS A 221 22.65 1.29 -13.83
N GLU A 222 23.11 2.33 -14.51
CA GLU A 222 24.26 3.13 -14.12
C GLU A 222 23.95 4.03 -12.93
N LYS A 223 22.73 4.60 -12.88
CA LYS A 223 22.32 5.53 -11.83
C LYS A 223 21.82 4.81 -10.58
N GLU A 224 21.01 3.77 -10.76
CA GLU A 224 20.31 3.07 -9.67
C GLU A 224 20.43 1.54 -9.86
N PRO A 225 21.64 0.96 -9.77
CA PRO A 225 21.90 -0.45 -10.08
C PRO A 225 21.09 -1.41 -9.21
N ASP A 226 20.92 -1.12 -7.93
CA ASP A 226 20.22 -2.01 -7.00
C ASP A 226 18.72 -2.11 -7.32
N ILE A 227 18.09 -0.98 -7.64
CA ILE A 227 16.68 -0.93 -8.09
C ILE A 227 16.54 -1.64 -9.43
N TYR A 228 17.42 -1.35 -10.39
CA TYR A 228 17.41 -2.00 -11.71
C TYR A 228 17.55 -3.52 -11.60
N HIS A 229 18.46 -4.01 -10.75
CA HIS A 229 18.69 -5.45 -10.54
C HIS A 229 17.61 -6.14 -9.71
N ALA A 230 16.81 -5.40 -8.95
CA ALA A 230 15.65 -5.92 -8.26
C ALA A 230 14.50 -6.27 -9.23
N ILE A 231 14.46 -5.63 -10.41
CA ILE A 231 13.46 -5.91 -11.45
C ILE A 231 13.82 -7.21 -12.18
N LYS A 232 13.23 -8.31 -11.71
CA LYS A 232 13.36 -9.67 -12.25
C LYS A 232 12.08 -10.46 -11.98
N PHE A 233 12.06 -11.75 -12.30
CA PHE A 233 10.89 -12.60 -12.04
C PHE A 233 10.42 -12.48 -10.58
N GLY A 234 9.12 -12.21 -10.40
CA GLY A 234 8.51 -11.89 -9.12
C GLY A 234 8.19 -10.40 -8.96
N ALA A 235 8.90 -9.52 -9.66
CA ALA A 235 8.59 -8.09 -9.70
C ALA A 235 7.37 -7.79 -10.59
N VAL A 236 6.67 -6.71 -10.28
CA VAL A 236 5.54 -6.17 -11.03
C VAL A 236 5.91 -4.79 -11.55
N LEU A 237 5.90 -4.63 -12.88
CA LEU A 237 6.01 -3.32 -13.51
C LEU A 237 4.63 -2.77 -13.83
N GLU A 238 4.35 -1.54 -13.38
CA GLU A 238 3.07 -0.87 -13.57
C GLU A 238 3.23 0.34 -14.49
N ASN A 239 2.42 0.36 -15.55
CA ASN A 239 2.34 1.43 -16.56
C ASN A 239 3.63 1.71 -17.35
N VAL A 240 4.58 0.77 -17.38
CA VAL A 240 5.76 0.88 -18.25
C VAL A 240 5.42 0.51 -19.69
N VAL A 241 6.17 1.07 -20.64
CA VAL A 241 6.14 0.66 -22.05
C VAL A 241 7.34 -0.25 -22.31
N PHE A 242 7.16 -1.28 -23.12
CA PHE A 242 8.22 -2.24 -23.47
C PHE A 242 8.09 -2.64 -24.94
N ASP A 243 9.22 -3.03 -25.54
CA ASP A 243 9.23 -3.54 -26.91
C ASP A 243 8.60 -4.94 -26.96
N GLU A 244 7.60 -5.14 -27.83
CA GLU A 244 6.85 -6.39 -27.88
C GLU A 244 7.67 -7.60 -28.33
N HIS A 245 8.77 -7.38 -29.06
CA HIS A 245 9.65 -8.42 -29.59
C HIS A 245 10.80 -8.75 -28.62
N THR A 246 11.55 -7.76 -28.16
CA THR A 246 12.70 -7.94 -27.26
C THR A 246 12.27 -8.10 -25.80
N ARG A 247 11.06 -7.61 -25.45
CA ARG A 247 10.55 -7.50 -24.07
C ARG A 247 11.36 -6.56 -23.19
N GLU A 248 12.22 -5.75 -23.77
CA GLU A 248 12.98 -4.72 -23.05
C GLU A 248 12.07 -3.54 -22.72
N VAL A 249 12.16 -3.08 -21.47
CA VAL A 249 11.36 -1.97 -20.95
C VAL A 249 12.04 -0.66 -21.33
N ASP A 250 11.27 0.26 -21.91
CA ASP A 250 11.71 1.64 -22.10
C ASP A 250 11.32 2.47 -20.86
N PHE A 251 12.27 2.61 -19.94
CA PHE A 251 12.09 3.40 -18.73
C PHE A 251 12.01 4.92 -18.97
N SER A 252 12.35 5.39 -20.18
CA SER A 252 12.24 6.81 -20.53
C SER A 252 10.86 7.19 -21.11
N ASP A 253 10.07 6.19 -21.52
CA ASP A 253 8.75 6.41 -22.11
C ASP A 253 7.73 6.86 -21.05
N LYS A 254 7.12 8.03 -21.31
CA LYS A 254 6.13 8.73 -20.45
C LYS A 254 4.74 8.76 -21.07
N SER A 255 4.52 8.07 -22.19
CA SER A 255 3.28 8.13 -22.98
C SER A 255 2.05 7.65 -22.21
N VAL A 256 2.22 6.70 -21.29
CA VAL A 256 1.17 6.26 -20.37
C VAL A 256 1.10 7.19 -19.16
N THR A 257 2.23 7.41 -18.49
CA THR A 257 2.35 8.28 -17.31
C THR A 257 3.82 8.52 -16.94
N GLU A 258 4.12 9.62 -16.26
CA GLU A 258 5.42 9.80 -15.59
C GLU A 258 5.54 9.01 -14.27
N ASN A 259 4.44 8.43 -13.78
CA ASN A 259 4.40 7.65 -12.54
C ASN A 259 4.51 6.14 -12.83
N THR A 260 5.44 5.75 -13.69
CA THR A 260 5.79 4.33 -13.90
C THR A 260 6.43 3.73 -12.64
N ARG A 261 6.14 2.46 -12.36
CA ARG A 261 6.50 1.85 -11.06
C ARG A 261 7.00 0.41 -11.19
N ALA A 262 7.77 -0.02 -10.20
CA ALA A 262 8.16 -1.42 -9.95
C ALA A 262 7.86 -1.79 -8.49
N ALA A 263 7.28 -2.98 -8.29
CA ALA A 263 7.06 -3.62 -6.99
C ALA A 263 7.64 -5.04 -6.95
#